data_AF-W5KBA4-F1
#
_entry.id   AF-W5KBA4-F1
#
_cell.length_a   1.000
_cell.length_b   1.000
_cell.length_c   1.000
_cell.angle_alpha   90.00
_cell.angle_beta   90.00
_cell.angle_gamma   90.00
#
_symmetry.space_group_name_H-M   'P 1'
#
loop_
_entity.id
_entity.type
_entity.pdbx_description
1 polymer ?
#
loop_
_entity_poly.entity_id
_entity_poly.type
_entity_poly.pdbx_seq_one_letter_code
_entity_poly.pdbx_strand_id
1 'polypeptide(L)'
;MAALLAEHFKFVSLFFKSKDVVIFNGLIALGTVASQTAYNIFAFECPCSPERNYLYGLAAIGVPALAFFIIGVMLNRNTWDLVSECRLRRCQKFSGAAAFALLGSIVGRALVAPVTWSVLSLLRGEAYVCAISEFVDPQSMENFPVTYQNQKIMARFPCKDVPAEVLPFYAEIHRRLKYESQLLGWLLVGVISIGVFLMLCLKHCCSSLGYQQEAYWASYRSNEQTLFQRTADAHSKIQAAESVKSFFGFVALESEEKDLLAKCQGAKSDIPSMEWGRITGAYLYRENKGAPLYSRLNKWSSYKKEGNNKAIAEEMDMLC
;
A
#
# COMPACT_ATOMS: atom_id res chain seq x y z
N MET A 1 47.67 -14.17 -3.81
CA MET A 1 46.61 -14.10 -2.77
C MET A 1 45.92 -12.75 -2.66
N ALA A 2 46.56 -11.60 -2.97
CA ALA A 2 45.90 -10.28 -2.91
C ALA A 2 44.90 -10.00 -4.05
N ALA A 3 45.06 -10.59 -5.24
CA ALA A 3 44.15 -10.37 -6.38
C ALA A 3 42.78 -11.07 -6.23
N LEU A 4 42.76 -12.25 -5.61
CA LEU A 4 41.53 -13.03 -5.35
C LEU A 4 40.66 -12.38 -4.27
N LEU A 5 41.29 -11.82 -3.23
CA LEU A 5 40.59 -11.05 -2.20
C LEU A 5 40.00 -9.74 -2.76
N ALA A 6 40.69 -9.08 -3.69
CA ALA A 6 40.18 -7.88 -4.34
C ALA A 6 38.98 -8.16 -5.25
N GLU A 7 38.97 -9.27 -6.00
CA GLU A 7 37.80 -9.68 -6.79
C GLU A 7 36.62 -10.12 -5.93
N HIS A 8 36.86 -10.85 -4.83
CA HIS A 8 35.80 -11.18 -3.88
C HIS A 8 35.23 -9.93 -3.20
N PHE A 9 36.05 -8.94 -2.84
CA PHE A 9 35.56 -7.67 -2.30
C PHE A 9 34.82 -6.83 -3.34
N LYS A 10 35.22 -6.91 -4.62
CA LYS A 10 34.52 -6.25 -5.74
C LYS A 10 33.18 -6.93 -6.03
N PHE A 11 33.12 -8.27 -5.95
CA PHE A 11 31.89 -9.05 -6.13
C PHE A 11 30.92 -8.86 -4.95
N VAL A 12 31.45 -8.85 -3.73
CA VAL A 12 30.71 -8.55 -2.50
C VAL A 12 30.22 -7.10 -2.53
N SER A 13 31.05 -6.12 -2.89
CA SER A 13 30.61 -4.73 -3.05
C SER A 13 29.63 -4.54 -4.21
N LEU A 14 29.66 -5.35 -5.27
CA LEU A 14 28.64 -5.37 -6.33
C LEU A 14 27.30 -5.93 -5.82
N PHE A 15 27.34 -6.94 -4.95
CA PHE A 15 26.15 -7.45 -4.24
C PHE A 15 25.57 -6.40 -3.28
N PHE A 16 26.43 -5.71 -2.52
CA PHE A 16 26.06 -4.66 -1.57
C PHE A 16 25.77 -3.29 -2.22
N LYS A 17 26.09 -3.09 -3.51
CA LYS A 17 25.79 -1.84 -4.25
C LYS A 17 24.33 -1.72 -4.65
N SER A 18 23.60 -2.85 -4.70
CA SER A 18 22.16 -2.82 -4.92
C SER A 18 21.48 -2.52 -3.57
N LYS A 19 21.07 -1.27 -3.38
CA LYS A 19 20.23 -0.86 -2.23
C LYS A 19 19.05 -1.83 -2.05
N ASP A 20 18.55 -2.40 -3.14
CA ASP A 20 17.42 -3.32 -3.16
C ASP A 20 17.70 -4.67 -2.49
N VAL A 21 18.90 -5.28 -2.61
CA VAL A 21 19.18 -6.61 -2.03
C VAL A 21 19.44 -6.54 -0.53
N VAL A 22 20.09 -5.47 -0.05
CA VAL A 22 20.30 -5.24 1.39
C VAL A 22 18.98 -4.88 2.08
N ILE A 23 18.15 -4.06 1.43
CA ILE A 23 16.79 -3.76 1.90
C ILE A 23 15.94 -5.03 1.90
N PHE A 24 16.02 -5.85 0.85
CA PHE A 24 15.26 -7.11 0.75
C PHE A 24 15.66 -8.13 1.82
N ASN A 25 16.96 -8.36 2.02
CA ASN A 25 17.45 -9.26 3.07
C ASN A 25 17.16 -8.71 4.49
N GLY A 26 17.24 -7.39 4.67
CA GLY A 26 16.83 -6.72 5.90
C GLY A 26 15.33 -6.86 6.19
N LEU A 27 14.48 -6.73 5.17
CA LEU A 27 13.04 -6.95 5.25
C LEU A 27 12.70 -8.41 5.53
N ILE A 28 13.44 -9.37 4.97
CA ILE A 28 13.27 -10.80 5.29
C ILE A 28 13.65 -11.07 6.74
N ALA A 29 14.77 -10.53 7.23
CA ALA A 29 15.21 -10.71 8.62
C ALA A 29 14.23 -10.05 9.61
N LEU A 30 13.84 -8.79 9.39
CA LEU A 30 12.81 -8.10 10.16
C LEU A 30 11.47 -8.83 10.08
N GLY A 31 11.08 -9.29 8.90
CA GLY A 31 9.86 -10.07 8.68
C GLY A 31 9.89 -11.39 9.46
N THR A 32 11.04 -12.07 9.54
CA THR A 32 11.18 -13.33 10.27
C THR A 32 11.08 -13.11 11.79
N VAL A 33 11.78 -12.10 12.32
CA VAL A 33 11.73 -11.74 13.74
C VAL A 33 10.34 -11.26 14.13
N ALA A 34 9.76 -10.34 13.35
CA ALA A 34 8.40 -9.84 13.55
C ALA A 34 7.38 -10.97 13.49
N SER A 35 7.54 -11.93 12.56
CA SER A 35 6.66 -13.11 12.45
C SER A 35 6.75 -14.01 13.68
N GLN A 36 7.94 -14.23 14.23
CA GLN A 36 8.11 -15.03 15.46
C GLN A 36 7.52 -14.33 16.68
N THR A 37 7.70 -13.02 16.84
CA THR A 37 7.10 -12.27 17.95
C THR A 37 5.58 -12.11 17.80
N ALA A 38 5.09 -11.91 16.57
CA ALA A 38 3.65 -11.86 16.27
C ALA A 38 2.99 -13.22 16.53
N TYR A 39 3.68 -14.34 16.28
CA TYR A 39 3.17 -15.69 16.53
C TYR A 39 2.74 -15.91 17.98
N ASN A 40 3.51 -15.37 18.94
CA ASN A 40 3.20 -15.53 20.37
C ASN A 40 2.17 -14.50 20.87
N ILE A 41 2.17 -13.28 20.33
CA ILE A 41 1.23 -12.21 20.74
C ILE A 41 -0.17 -12.41 20.13
N PHE A 42 -0.24 -12.96 18.92
CA PHE A 42 -1.49 -13.30 18.22
C PHE A 42 -1.79 -14.80 18.29
N ALA A 43 -1.38 -15.49 19.36
CA ALA A 43 -1.73 -16.89 19.55
C ALA A 43 -3.26 -17.03 19.49
N PHE A 44 -3.74 -17.67 18.42
CA PHE A 44 -5.16 -17.80 18.15
C PHE A 44 -5.70 -18.95 19.00
N GLU A 45 -6.61 -18.64 19.92
CA GLU A 45 -7.27 -19.62 20.76
C GLU A 45 -8.76 -19.66 20.43
N CYS A 46 -9.24 -20.81 19.95
CA CYS A 46 -10.64 -20.96 19.58
C CYS A 46 -11.53 -20.99 20.85
N PRO A 47 -12.66 -20.26 20.89
CA PRO A 47 -13.53 -20.21 22.07
C PRO A 47 -14.32 -21.51 22.28
N CYS A 48 -14.39 -22.40 21.29
CA CYS A 48 -15.06 -23.70 21.35
C CYS A 48 -16.50 -23.64 21.89
N SER A 49 -17.23 -22.65 21.41
CA SER A 49 -18.64 -22.41 21.72
C SER A 49 -19.41 -22.27 20.41
N PRO A 50 -20.61 -22.87 20.31
CA PRO A 50 -21.47 -22.70 19.14
C PRO A 50 -21.74 -21.20 18.88
N GLU A 51 -21.89 -20.83 17.61
CA GLU A 51 -22.07 -19.47 17.06
C GLU A 51 -20.88 -18.51 17.25
N ARG A 52 -20.14 -18.64 18.36
CA ARG A 52 -18.97 -17.80 18.66
C ARG A 52 -17.75 -18.21 17.85
N ASN A 53 -17.64 -19.50 17.54
CA ASN A 53 -16.55 -20.05 16.73
C ASN A 53 -16.48 -19.39 15.35
N TYR A 54 -17.60 -19.38 14.61
CA TYR A 54 -17.69 -18.71 13.31
C TYR A 54 -17.32 -17.24 13.39
N LEU A 55 -17.92 -16.48 14.32
CA LEU A 55 -17.67 -15.06 14.48
C LEU A 55 -16.21 -14.75 14.84
N TYR A 56 -15.63 -15.52 15.77
CA TYR A 56 -14.25 -15.30 16.20
C TYR A 56 -13.25 -15.67 15.10
N GLY A 57 -13.43 -16.81 14.43
CA GLY A 57 -12.56 -17.21 13.32
C GLY A 57 -12.66 -16.26 12.12
N LEU A 58 -13.86 -15.80 11.77
CA LEU A 58 -14.06 -14.78 10.74
C LEU A 58 -13.43 -13.44 11.13
N ALA A 59 -13.59 -13.01 12.38
CA ALA A 59 -12.98 -11.76 12.86
C ALA A 59 -11.44 -11.84 12.84
N ALA A 60 -10.86 -12.97 13.25
CA ALA A 60 -9.42 -13.18 13.24
C ALA A 60 -8.80 -13.11 11.82
N ILE A 61 -9.55 -13.52 10.80
CA ILE A 61 -9.12 -13.38 9.39
C ILE A 61 -9.43 -11.96 8.87
N GLY A 62 -10.66 -11.50 9.04
CA GLY A 62 -11.20 -10.31 8.37
C GLY A 62 -10.81 -8.98 8.99
N VAL A 63 -10.74 -8.87 10.32
CA VAL A 63 -10.45 -7.59 11.00
C VAL A 63 -9.01 -7.11 10.72
N PRO A 64 -7.96 -7.96 10.84
CA PRO A 64 -6.61 -7.52 10.47
C PRO A 64 -6.49 -7.22 8.98
N ALA A 65 -7.16 -7.98 8.10
CA ALA A 65 -7.20 -7.67 6.67
C ALA A 65 -7.81 -6.29 6.38
N LEU A 66 -8.93 -5.95 7.04
CA LEU A 66 -9.56 -4.64 6.93
C LEU A 66 -8.66 -3.53 7.48
N ALA A 67 -8.01 -3.75 8.62
CA ALA A 67 -7.08 -2.78 9.20
C ALA A 67 -5.91 -2.50 8.24
N PHE A 68 -5.29 -3.55 7.68
CA PHE A 68 -4.23 -3.39 6.67
C PHE A 68 -4.72 -2.67 5.43
N PHE A 69 -5.96 -2.90 4.99
CA PHE A 69 -6.53 -2.22 3.84
C PHE A 69 -6.67 -0.71 4.11
N ILE A 70 -7.24 -0.34 5.26
CA ILE A 70 -7.40 1.06 5.67
C ILE A 70 -6.04 1.75 5.76
N ILE A 71 -5.05 1.13 6.42
CA ILE A 71 -3.69 1.66 6.52
C ILE A 71 -3.08 1.84 5.12
N GLY A 72 -3.25 0.85 4.24
CA GLY A 72 -2.77 0.91 2.85
C GLY A 72 -3.38 2.07 2.06
N VAL A 73 -4.68 2.34 2.24
CA VAL A 73 -5.36 3.48 1.63
C VAL A 73 -4.85 4.81 2.19
N MET A 74 -4.66 4.91 3.51
CA MET A 74 -4.17 6.12 4.19
C MET A 74 -2.73 6.50 3.80
N LEU A 75 -1.85 5.50 3.66
CA LEU A 75 -0.44 5.74 3.29
C LEU A 75 -0.24 6.03 1.80
N ASN A 76 -1.25 5.80 0.97
CA ASN A 76 -1.14 5.98 -0.48
C ASN A 76 -1.33 7.45 -0.87
N ARG A 77 -0.28 8.08 -1.41
CA ARG A 77 -0.29 9.48 -1.87
C ARG A 77 -1.39 9.75 -2.92
N ASN A 78 -1.64 8.79 -3.81
CA ASN A 78 -2.68 8.92 -4.84
C ASN A 78 -4.09 9.10 -4.24
N THR A 79 -4.34 8.57 -3.04
CA THR A 79 -5.61 8.77 -2.31
C THR A 79 -5.80 10.26 -2.00
N TRP A 80 -4.78 10.90 -1.45
CA TRP A 80 -4.82 12.31 -1.08
C TRP A 80 -4.83 13.24 -2.31
N ASP A 81 -4.14 12.84 -3.38
CA ASP A 81 -4.22 13.54 -4.67
C ASP A 81 -5.62 13.49 -5.28
N LEU A 82 -6.34 12.38 -5.10
CA LEU A 82 -7.74 12.26 -5.52
C LEU A 82 -8.68 13.09 -4.64
N VAL A 83 -8.51 13.01 -3.31
CA VAL A 83 -9.31 13.79 -2.35
C VAL A 83 -9.12 15.29 -2.57
N SER A 84 -7.88 15.74 -2.79
CA SER A 84 -7.59 17.15 -3.09
C SER A 84 -8.17 17.59 -4.44
N GLU A 85 -8.11 16.75 -5.47
CA GLU A 85 -8.75 17.04 -6.76
C GLU A 85 -10.27 17.18 -6.62
N CYS A 86 -10.89 16.32 -5.82
CA CYS A 86 -12.31 16.37 -5.55
C CYS A 86 -12.71 17.59 -4.70
N ARG A 87 -11.93 17.94 -3.68
CA ARG A 87 -12.15 19.14 -2.87
C ARG A 87 -11.99 20.42 -3.68
N LEU A 88 -10.94 20.51 -4.50
CA LEU A 88 -10.62 21.74 -5.24
C LEU A 88 -11.48 21.87 -6.50
N ARG A 89 -11.72 20.78 -7.25
CA ARG A 89 -12.30 20.82 -8.60
C ARG A 89 -13.59 19.99 -8.74
N ARG A 90 -14.26 19.67 -7.62
CA ARG A 90 -15.53 18.91 -7.51
C ARG A 90 -15.55 17.59 -8.32
N CYS A 91 -14.38 16.98 -8.52
CA CYS A 91 -14.14 15.82 -9.38
C CYS A 91 -14.66 15.97 -10.84
N GLN A 92 -15.05 17.17 -11.30
CA GLN A 92 -15.76 17.36 -12.59
C GLN A 92 -14.94 16.97 -13.82
N LYS A 93 -13.61 16.93 -13.69
CA LYS A 93 -12.68 16.64 -14.80
C LYS A 93 -12.25 15.17 -14.90
N PHE A 94 -12.77 14.28 -14.05
CA PHE A 94 -12.48 12.86 -14.17
C PHE A 94 -13.41 12.21 -15.21
N SER A 95 -12.84 11.85 -16.35
CA SER A 95 -13.45 10.81 -17.20
C SER A 95 -13.59 9.52 -16.37
N GLY A 96 -14.68 8.77 -16.53
CA GLY A 96 -14.92 7.53 -15.79
C GLY A 96 -13.75 6.53 -15.90
N ALA A 97 -13.09 6.47 -17.07
CA ALA A 97 -11.91 5.63 -17.28
C ALA A 97 -10.71 6.07 -16.43
N ALA A 98 -10.52 7.37 -16.25
CA ALA A 98 -9.44 7.91 -15.44
C ALA A 98 -9.68 7.74 -13.94
N ALA A 99 -10.93 7.93 -13.50
CA ALA A 99 -11.33 7.60 -12.13
C ALA A 99 -11.10 6.12 -11.84
N PHE A 100 -11.49 5.23 -12.77
CA PHE A 100 -11.29 3.79 -12.65
C PHE A 100 -9.80 3.42 -12.57
N ALA A 101 -8.96 3.99 -13.43
CA ALA A 101 -7.52 3.73 -13.40
C ALA A 101 -6.85 4.19 -12.09
N LEU A 102 -7.25 5.36 -11.55
CA LEU A 102 -6.74 5.86 -10.28
C LEU A 102 -7.23 5.04 -9.10
N LEU A 103 -8.52 4.70 -9.04
CA LEU A 103 -9.08 3.84 -8.01
C LEU A 103 -8.43 2.46 -8.05
N GLY A 104 -8.25 1.88 -9.24
CA GLY A 104 -7.52 0.63 -9.42
C GLY A 104 -6.08 0.71 -8.91
N SER A 105 -5.38 1.82 -9.16
CA SER A 105 -4.04 2.04 -8.61
C SER A 105 -4.02 2.20 -7.09
N ILE A 106 -5.08 2.76 -6.49
CA ILE A 106 -5.17 2.94 -5.04
C ILE A 106 -5.48 1.60 -4.37
N VAL A 107 -6.56 0.97 -4.80
CA VAL A 107 -7.06 -0.31 -4.27
C VAL A 107 -6.05 -1.42 -4.52
N GLY A 108 -5.48 -1.52 -5.72
CA GLY A 108 -4.50 -2.56 -6.04
C GLY A 108 -3.26 -2.54 -5.15
N ARG A 109 -2.76 -1.34 -4.80
CA ARG A 109 -1.64 -1.21 -3.85
C ARG A 109 -2.06 -1.47 -2.41
N ALA A 110 -3.26 -1.04 -2.01
CA ALA A 110 -3.77 -1.24 -0.66
C ALA A 110 -4.15 -2.70 -0.36
N LEU A 111 -4.51 -3.50 -1.38
CA LEU A 111 -4.91 -4.90 -1.23
C LEU A 111 -3.75 -5.88 -1.00
N VAL A 112 -2.50 -5.48 -1.25
CA VAL A 112 -1.34 -6.39 -1.12
C VAL A 112 -1.27 -7.01 0.28
N ALA A 113 -1.22 -6.19 1.34
CA ALA A 113 -1.12 -6.68 2.71
C ALA A 113 -2.36 -7.46 3.19
N PRO A 114 -3.61 -7.01 2.94
CA PRO A 114 -4.82 -7.78 3.25
C PRO A 114 -4.88 -9.15 2.60
N VAL A 115 -4.53 -9.24 1.30
CA VAL A 115 -4.52 -10.51 0.58
C VAL A 115 -3.44 -11.43 1.14
N THR A 116 -2.24 -10.92 1.38
CA THR A 116 -1.15 -11.69 2.01
C THR A 116 -1.57 -12.23 3.39
N TRP A 117 -2.19 -11.39 4.23
CA TRP A 117 -2.70 -11.82 5.54
C TRP A 117 -3.71 -12.96 5.39
N SER A 118 -4.76 -12.77 4.59
CA SER A 118 -5.80 -13.79 4.39
C SER A 118 -5.25 -15.11 3.85
N VAL A 119 -4.30 -15.06 2.90
CA VAL A 119 -3.61 -16.25 2.40
C VAL A 119 -2.84 -16.95 3.53
N LEU A 120 -2.05 -16.22 4.32
CA LEU A 120 -1.30 -16.80 5.43
C LEU A 120 -2.23 -17.41 6.49
N SER A 121 -3.32 -16.74 6.84
CA SER A 121 -4.33 -17.25 7.77
C SER A 121 -5.00 -18.53 7.26
N LEU A 122 -5.36 -18.58 5.98
CA LEU A 122 -5.96 -19.77 5.35
C LEU A 122 -4.96 -20.93 5.24
N LEU A 123 -3.69 -20.67 4.90
CA LEU A 123 -2.66 -21.71 4.83
C LEU A 123 -2.32 -22.28 6.22
N ARG A 124 -2.37 -21.46 7.27
CA ARG A 124 -2.22 -21.92 8.67
C ARG A 124 -3.43 -22.77 9.08
N GLY A 125 -4.64 -22.34 8.71
CA GLY A 125 -5.88 -23.10 8.81
C GLY A 125 -6.57 -23.12 10.18
N GLU A 126 -5.94 -22.60 11.23
CA GLU A 126 -6.48 -22.60 12.60
C GLU A 126 -7.79 -21.82 12.73
N ALA A 127 -7.84 -20.60 12.17
CA ALA A 127 -9.02 -19.76 12.19
C ALA A 127 -10.17 -20.34 11.34
N TYR A 128 -9.85 -20.99 10.21
CA TYR A 128 -10.85 -21.67 9.38
C TYR A 128 -11.41 -22.91 10.08
N VAL A 129 -10.54 -23.75 10.65
CA VAL A 129 -10.96 -24.92 11.44
C VAL A 129 -11.88 -24.49 12.59
N CYS A 130 -11.52 -23.43 13.32
CA CYS A 130 -12.37 -22.88 14.36
C CYS A 130 -13.72 -22.42 13.78
N ALA A 131 -13.72 -21.61 12.73
CA ALA A 131 -14.94 -21.02 12.16
C ALA A 131 -15.91 -22.05 11.56
N ILE A 132 -15.40 -23.10 10.93
CA ILE A 132 -16.20 -24.06 10.15
C ILE A 132 -16.50 -25.34 10.95
N SER A 133 -15.79 -25.60 12.05
CA SER A 133 -15.98 -26.80 12.88
C SER A 133 -17.44 -27.09 13.22
N GLU A 134 -18.22 -26.06 13.58
CA GLU A 134 -19.62 -26.20 13.97
C GLU A 134 -20.56 -26.59 12.81
N PHE A 135 -20.16 -26.35 11.56
CA PHE A 135 -20.95 -26.65 10.36
C PHE A 135 -20.59 -27.97 9.69
N VAL A 136 -19.64 -28.73 10.24
CA VAL A 136 -19.33 -30.06 9.72
C VAL A 136 -20.50 -30.99 9.99
N ASP A 137 -21.05 -31.57 8.93
CA ASP A 137 -22.10 -32.57 9.03
C ASP A 137 -21.54 -33.89 9.61
N PRO A 138 -21.94 -34.30 10.83
CA PRO A 138 -21.47 -35.53 11.43
C PRO A 138 -21.89 -36.79 10.67
N GLN A 139 -22.98 -36.71 9.88
CA GLN A 139 -23.47 -37.84 9.09
C GLN A 139 -22.56 -38.18 7.90
N SER A 140 -21.69 -37.23 7.52
CA SER A 140 -20.68 -37.47 6.47
C SER A 140 -19.53 -38.38 6.93
N MET A 141 -19.47 -38.76 8.21
CA MET A 141 -18.45 -39.65 8.78
C MET A 141 -19.02 -41.03 9.07
N GLU A 142 -18.32 -42.08 8.62
CA GLU A 142 -18.70 -43.46 8.93
C GLU A 142 -18.60 -43.75 10.43
N ASN A 143 -19.61 -44.40 11.00
CA ASN A 143 -19.66 -44.81 12.41
C ASN A 143 -19.68 -43.66 13.43
N PHE A 144 -20.03 -42.45 13.03
CA PHE A 144 -20.18 -41.35 13.98
C PHE A 144 -21.40 -41.57 14.90
N PRO A 145 -21.26 -41.56 16.24
CA PRO A 145 -22.35 -41.90 17.15
C PRO A 145 -23.52 -40.91 17.06
N VAL A 146 -24.75 -41.43 16.87
CA VAL A 146 -25.98 -40.64 16.73
C VAL A 146 -26.20 -39.70 17.91
N THR A 147 -25.87 -40.14 19.13
CA THR A 147 -26.00 -39.37 20.38
C THR A 147 -25.22 -38.04 20.36
N TYR A 148 -24.14 -37.96 19.59
CA TYR A 148 -23.24 -36.81 19.54
C TYR A 148 -23.37 -35.99 18.25
N GLN A 149 -24.36 -36.29 17.40
CA GLN A 149 -24.64 -35.55 16.16
C GLN A 149 -25.31 -34.21 16.45
N ASN A 150 -24.60 -33.31 17.12
CA ASN A 150 -25.09 -31.97 17.41
C ASN A 150 -24.01 -30.90 17.19
N GLN A 151 -24.45 -29.70 16.82
CA GLN A 151 -23.58 -28.56 16.54
C GLN A 151 -22.72 -28.16 17.76
N LYS A 152 -23.23 -28.37 18.98
CA LYS A 152 -22.51 -28.02 20.23
C LYS A 152 -21.25 -28.86 20.42
N ILE A 153 -21.33 -30.16 20.11
CA ILE A 153 -20.18 -31.07 20.16
C ILE A 153 -19.22 -30.75 19.01
N MET A 154 -19.74 -30.49 17.81
CA MET A 154 -18.93 -30.07 16.65
C MET A 154 -18.09 -28.80 16.93
N ALA A 155 -18.69 -27.79 17.58
CA ALA A 155 -18.00 -26.56 17.96
C ALA A 155 -16.84 -26.77 18.96
N ARG A 156 -16.79 -27.87 19.70
CA ARG A 156 -15.73 -28.14 20.68
C ARG A 156 -14.54 -28.93 20.13
N PHE A 157 -14.68 -29.52 18.94
CA PHE A 157 -13.61 -30.29 18.31
C PHE A 157 -12.28 -29.53 18.19
N PRO A 158 -12.23 -28.24 17.79
CA PRO A 158 -10.96 -27.52 17.67
C PRO A 158 -10.12 -27.49 18.95
N CYS A 159 -10.76 -27.54 20.13
CA CYS A 159 -10.09 -27.54 21.43
C CYS A 159 -9.80 -28.93 21.98
N LYS A 160 -10.21 -30.00 21.28
CA LYS A 160 -10.20 -31.39 21.79
C LYS A 160 -11.00 -31.58 23.09
N ASP A 161 -11.95 -30.67 23.37
CA ASP A 161 -12.85 -30.72 24.53
C ASP A 161 -14.12 -31.52 24.17
N VAL A 162 -13.94 -32.79 23.84
CA VAL A 162 -15.01 -33.69 23.37
C VAL A 162 -15.01 -35.02 24.13
N PRO A 163 -16.15 -35.73 24.22
CA PRO A 163 -16.22 -37.05 24.83
C PRO A 163 -15.24 -38.05 24.20
N ALA A 164 -14.77 -39.01 25.00
CA ALA A 164 -13.77 -39.99 24.58
C ALA A 164 -14.24 -40.86 23.39
N GLU A 165 -15.56 -41.06 23.23
CA GLU A 165 -16.13 -41.84 22.14
C GLU A 165 -15.98 -41.15 20.78
N VAL A 166 -15.91 -39.82 20.74
CA VAL A 166 -15.81 -39.03 19.50
C VAL A 166 -14.43 -38.42 19.28
N LEU A 167 -13.55 -38.46 20.28
CA LEU A 167 -12.17 -38.01 20.18
C LEU A 167 -11.38 -38.65 19.02
N PRO A 168 -11.56 -39.95 18.67
CA PRO A 168 -10.86 -40.56 17.53
C PRO A 168 -11.14 -39.86 16.19
N PHE A 169 -12.32 -39.25 16.02
CA PHE A 169 -12.70 -38.52 14.80
C PHE A 169 -12.02 -37.16 14.68
N TYR A 170 -11.43 -36.63 15.77
CA TYR A 170 -10.76 -35.33 15.77
C TYR A 170 -9.72 -35.22 14.64
N ALA A 171 -8.86 -36.24 14.49
CA ALA A 171 -7.78 -36.20 13.51
C ALA A 171 -8.31 -36.10 12.07
N GLU A 172 -9.42 -36.81 11.79
CA GLU A 172 -10.06 -36.80 10.49
C GLU A 172 -10.72 -35.46 10.18
N ILE A 173 -11.56 -34.95 11.10
CA ILE A 173 -12.25 -33.66 10.96
C ILE A 173 -11.23 -32.52 10.83
N HIS A 174 -10.23 -32.50 11.72
CA HIS A 174 -9.19 -31.49 11.71
C HIS A 174 -8.40 -31.52 10.39
N ARG A 175 -8.04 -32.71 9.89
CA ARG A 175 -7.33 -32.84 8.61
C ARG A 175 -8.19 -32.38 7.44
N ARG A 176 -9.48 -32.74 7.41
CA ARG A 176 -10.43 -32.32 6.36
C ARG A 176 -10.55 -30.80 6.31
N LEU A 177 -10.87 -30.15 7.42
CA LEU A 177 -11.02 -28.70 7.50
C LEU A 177 -9.72 -27.96 7.20
N LYS A 178 -8.59 -28.50 7.65
CA LYS A 178 -7.28 -27.91 7.35
C LYS A 178 -6.93 -28.02 5.87
N TYR A 179 -7.26 -29.14 5.23
CA TYR A 179 -7.15 -29.31 3.79
C TYR A 179 -8.02 -28.29 3.03
N GLU A 180 -9.30 -28.16 3.39
CA GLU A 180 -10.21 -27.20 2.76
C GLU A 180 -9.68 -25.76 2.87
N SER A 181 -9.19 -25.38 4.06
CA SER A 181 -8.58 -24.07 4.30
C SER A 181 -7.35 -23.85 3.41
N GLN A 182 -6.44 -24.81 3.35
CA GLN A 182 -5.22 -24.71 2.55
C GLN A 182 -5.53 -24.68 1.06
N LEU A 183 -6.50 -25.47 0.60
CA LEU A 183 -6.97 -25.46 -0.77
C LEU A 183 -7.53 -24.09 -1.15
N LEU A 184 -8.39 -23.50 -0.32
CA LEU A 184 -8.91 -22.14 -0.52
C LEU A 184 -7.77 -21.10 -0.55
N GLY A 185 -6.77 -21.24 0.34
CA GLY A 185 -5.57 -20.40 0.34
C GLY A 185 -4.80 -20.47 -0.98
N TRP A 186 -4.55 -21.67 -1.51
CA TRP A 186 -3.85 -21.86 -2.79
C TRP A 186 -4.67 -21.39 -3.99
N LEU A 187 -5.98 -21.64 -4.00
CA LEU A 187 -6.88 -21.14 -5.03
C LEU A 187 -6.89 -19.61 -5.05
N LEU A 188 -6.94 -18.97 -3.88
CA LEU A 188 -6.85 -17.51 -3.77
C LEU A 188 -5.53 -16.98 -4.34
N VAL A 189 -4.40 -17.61 -4.03
CA VAL A 189 -3.09 -17.25 -4.62
C VAL A 189 -3.12 -17.37 -6.13
N GLY A 190 -3.66 -18.46 -6.67
CA GLY A 190 -3.78 -18.68 -8.12
C GLY A 190 -4.62 -17.61 -8.81
N VAL A 191 -5.83 -17.35 -8.28
CA VAL A 191 -6.75 -16.34 -8.81
C VAL A 191 -6.14 -14.94 -8.78
N ILE A 192 -5.51 -14.56 -7.67
CA ILE A 192 -4.86 -13.25 -7.55
C ILE A 192 -3.68 -13.14 -8.52
N SER A 193 -2.85 -14.17 -8.65
CA SER A 193 -1.69 -14.14 -9.55
C SER A 193 -2.11 -13.99 -11.01
N ILE A 194 -3.11 -14.75 -11.44
CA ILE A 194 -3.69 -14.64 -12.78
C ILE A 194 -4.33 -13.27 -12.97
N GLY A 195 -5.08 -12.77 -11.98
CA GLY A 195 -5.70 -11.45 -12.01
C GLY A 195 -4.68 -10.33 -12.17
N VAL A 196 -3.58 -10.35 -11.40
CA VAL A 196 -2.48 -9.38 -11.50
C VAL A 196 -1.83 -9.45 -12.87
N PHE A 197 -1.54 -10.65 -13.37
CA PHE A 197 -0.98 -10.85 -14.70
C PHE A 197 -1.87 -10.25 -15.79
N LEU A 198 -3.17 -10.57 -15.80
CA LEU A 198 -4.12 -10.03 -16.77
C LEU A 198 -4.24 -8.51 -16.67
N MET A 199 -4.26 -7.95 -15.45
CA MET A 199 -4.30 -6.50 -15.24
C MET A 199 -3.05 -5.81 -15.78
N LEU A 200 -1.87 -6.41 -15.61
CA LEU A 200 -0.62 -5.89 -16.17
C LEU A 200 -0.62 -5.95 -17.70
N CYS A 201 -1.08 -7.05 -18.29
CA CYS A 201 -1.27 -7.19 -19.73
C CYS A 201 -2.22 -6.13 -20.27
N LEU A 202 -3.40 -5.97 -19.66
CA LEU A 202 -4.37 -4.94 -20.04
C LEU A 202 -3.78 -3.54 -19.90
N LYS A 203 -3.04 -3.25 -18.82
CA LYS A 203 -2.36 -1.96 -18.66
C LYS A 203 -1.38 -1.70 -19.80
N HIS A 204 -0.61 -2.71 -20.21
CA HIS A 204 0.39 -2.56 -21.26
C HIS A 204 -0.26 -2.47 -22.66
N CYS A 205 -1.32 -3.24 -22.92
CA CYS A 205 -2.05 -3.20 -24.18
C CYS A 205 -2.88 -1.91 -24.36
N CYS A 206 -3.44 -1.38 -23.27
CA CYS A 206 -4.28 -0.17 -23.30
C CYS A 206 -3.51 1.12 -23.00
N SER A 207 -2.21 1.05 -22.72
CA SER A 207 -1.42 2.27 -22.54
C SER A 207 -1.19 2.93 -23.88
N SER A 208 -1.58 4.20 -23.98
CA SER A 208 -1.25 5.05 -25.12
C SER A 208 0.23 5.43 -25.18
N LEU A 209 1.01 5.13 -24.12
CA LEU A 209 2.41 5.47 -23.97
C LEU A 209 3.28 4.24 -24.20
N GLY A 210 4.38 4.42 -24.94
CA GLY A 210 5.41 3.39 -25.05
C GLY A 210 6.08 3.12 -23.69
N TYR A 211 6.51 1.88 -23.45
CA TYR A 211 7.14 1.47 -22.18
C TYR A 211 8.32 2.36 -21.74
N GLN A 212 9.17 2.79 -22.68
CA GLN A 212 10.29 3.70 -22.38
C GLN A 212 9.82 5.08 -21.90
N GLN A 213 8.72 5.58 -22.48
CA GLN A 213 8.14 6.87 -22.10
C GLN A 213 7.45 6.79 -20.74
N GLU A 214 6.78 5.67 -20.43
CA GLU A 214 6.27 5.41 -19.08
C GLU A 214 7.38 5.36 -18.02
N ALA A 215 8.49 4.67 -18.33
CA ALA A 215 9.64 4.59 -17.44
C ALA A 215 10.30 5.96 -17.21
N TYR A 216 10.46 6.75 -18.27
CA TYR A 216 10.92 8.14 -18.17
C TYR A 216 9.97 8.98 -17.33
N TRP A 217 8.65 8.87 -17.56
CA TRP A 217 7.64 9.62 -16.82
C TRP A 217 7.67 9.29 -15.32
N ALA A 218 7.79 8.00 -14.97
CA ALA A 218 7.94 7.57 -13.58
C ALA A 218 9.21 8.16 -12.92
N SER A 219 10.34 8.12 -13.63
CA SER A 219 11.60 8.72 -13.17
C SER A 219 11.49 10.23 -12.99
N TYR A 220 10.87 10.94 -13.95
CA TYR A 220 10.62 12.38 -13.86
C TYR A 220 9.82 12.73 -12.61
N ARG A 221 8.71 12.01 -12.33
CA ARG A 221 7.89 12.28 -11.14
C ARG A 221 8.65 12.04 -9.83
N SER A 222 9.49 11.00 -9.78
CA SER A 222 10.33 10.73 -8.60
C SER A 222 11.36 11.85 -8.36
N ASN A 223 12.02 12.30 -9.43
CA ASN A 223 13.00 13.39 -9.37
C ASN A 223 12.35 14.72 -9.03
N GLU A 224 11.22 15.06 -9.67
CA GLU A 224 10.45 16.27 -9.39
C GLU A 224 10.03 16.31 -7.92
N GLN A 225 9.49 15.21 -7.38
CA GLN A 225 9.10 15.15 -5.98
C GLN A 225 10.28 15.35 -5.03
N THR A 226 11.41 14.71 -5.30
CA THR A 226 12.62 14.83 -4.47
C THR A 226 13.16 16.26 -4.48
N LEU A 227 13.23 16.88 -5.66
CA LEU A 227 13.66 18.28 -5.81
C LEU A 227 12.68 19.25 -5.16
N PHE A 228 11.37 19.01 -5.32
CA PHE A 228 10.32 19.84 -4.74
C PHE A 228 10.40 19.84 -3.21
N GLN A 229 10.53 18.65 -2.58
CA GLN A 229 10.64 18.54 -1.13
C GLN A 229 11.87 19.27 -0.60
N ARG A 230 13.06 19.01 -1.18
CA ARG A 230 14.29 19.70 -0.77
C ARG A 230 14.19 21.22 -0.92
N THR A 231 13.56 21.69 -1.99
CA THR A 231 13.39 23.12 -2.24
C THR A 231 12.35 23.74 -1.30
N ALA A 232 11.26 23.03 -1.01
CA ALA A 232 10.23 23.47 -0.07
C ALA A 232 10.78 23.58 1.35
N ASP A 233 11.58 22.60 1.79
CA ASP A 233 12.25 22.63 3.10
C ASP A 233 13.19 23.84 3.18
N ALA A 234 14.03 24.06 2.16
CA ALA A 234 14.92 25.22 2.09
C ALA A 234 14.15 26.56 2.08
N HIS A 235 13.09 26.68 1.27
CA HIS A 235 12.25 27.87 1.20
C HIS A 235 11.57 28.17 2.55
N SER A 236 11.02 27.15 3.21
CA SER A 236 10.36 27.30 4.52
C SER A 236 11.33 27.79 5.61
N LYS A 237 12.58 27.33 5.58
CA LYS A 237 13.63 27.80 6.50
C LYS A 237 13.98 29.27 6.29
N ILE A 238 14.12 29.70 5.03
CA ILE A 238 14.38 31.10 4.69
C ILE A 238 13.24 31.99 5.20
N GLN A 239 12.00 31.61 4.91
CA GLN A 239 10.82 32.37 5.34
C GLN A 239 10.69 32.44 6.87
N ALA A 240 10.97 31.34 7.57
CA ALA A 240 10.99 31.31 9.02
C ALA A 240 12.12 32.20 9.59
N ALA A 241 13.31 32.17 8.99
CA ALA A 241 14.44 33.00 9.41
C ALA A 241 14.16 34.50 9.26
N GLU A 242 13.51 34.92 8.16
CA GLU A 242 13.07 36.31 7.97
C GLU A 242 12.01 36.73 9.00
N SER A 243 11.06 35.85 9.29
CA SER A 243 10.01 36.10 10.31
C SER A 243 10.60 36.25 11.71
N VAL A 244 11.52 35.36 12.10
CA VAL A 244 12.23 35.40 13.38
C VAL A 244 13.11 36.65 13.48
N LYS A 245 13.82 37.00 12.39
CA LYS A 245 14.62 38.23 12.31
C LYS A 245 13.76 39.49 12.47
N SER A 246 12.57 39.51 11.88
CA SER A 246 11.61 40.62 12.02
C SER A 246 11.12 40.78 13.47
N PHE A 247 10.89 39.66 14.17
CA PHE A 247 10.40 39.67 15.55
C PHE A 247 11.50 40.02 16.58
N PHE A 248 12.67 39.39 16.49
CA PHE A 248 13.76 39.56 17.48
C PHE A 248 14.81 40.60 17.08
N GLY A 249 14.80 41.12 15.85
CA GLY A 249 15.83 42.01 15.29
C GLY A 249 17.10 41.29 14.78
N PHE A 250 17.24 39.99 15.06
CA PHE A 250 18.33 39.14 14.57
C PHE A 250 17.87 37.68 14.45
N VAL A 251 18.63 36.85 13.74
CA VAL A 251 18.38 35.40 13.67
C VAL A 251 19.71 34.66 13.84
N ALA A 252 19.71 33.64 14.69
CA ALA A 252 20.88 32.78 14.88
C ALA A 252 20.82 31.65 13.85
N LEU A 253 21.74 31.67 12.89
CA LEU A 253 21.83 30.71 11.79
C LEU A 253 23.21 30.07 11.76
N GLU A 254 23.25 28.80 11.35
CA GLU A 254 24.50 28.10 11.06
C GLU A 254 25.16 28.66 9.77
N SER A 255 26.45 28.39 9.55
CA SER A 255 27.19 28.90 8.39
C SER A 255 26.57 28.44 7.06
N GLU A 256 26.11 27.20 6.98
CA GLU A 256 25.48 26.64 5.78
C GLU A 256 24.12 27.31 5.49
N GLU A 257 23.37 27.67 6.52
CA GLU A 257 22.08 28.35 6.39
C GLU A 257 22.23 29.81 5.99
N LYS A 258 23.31 30.48 6.42
CA LYS A 258 23.67 31.83 5.98
C LYS A 258 24.00 31.86 4.48
N ASP A 259 24.77 30.87 4.01
CA ASP A 259 25.08 30.72 2.58
C ASP A 259 23.82 30.45 1.76
N LEU A 260 22.91 29.62 2.28
CA LEU A 260 21.63 29.32 1.64
C LEU A 260 20.75 30.58 1.54
N LEU A 261 20.65 31.36 2.62
CA LEU A 261 19.96 32.65 2.63
C LEU A 261 20.55 33.62 1.61
N ALA A 262 21.89 33.73 1.54
CA ALA A 262 22.56 34.60 0.59
C ALA A 262 22.29 34.17 -0.87
N LYS A 263 22.36 32.87 -1.16
CA LYS A 263 22.10 32.31 -2.50
C LYS A 263 20.65 32.47 -2.94
N CYS A 264 19.71 32.56 -2.00
CA CYS A 264 18.28 32.65 -2.26
C CYS A 264 17.70 34.05 -2.00
N GLN A 265 18.53 35.09 -1.87
CA GLN A 265 18.07 36.48 -1.82
C GLN A 265 17.32 36.82 -3.12
N GLY A 266 16.01 37.07 -3.01
CA GLY A 266 15.11 37.29 -4.15
C GLY A 266 14.22 36.08 -4.50
N ALA A 267 14.24 35.02 -3.68
CA ALA A 267 13.20 34.00 -3.73
C ALA A 267 11.81 34.63 -3.51
N LYS A 268 10.79 34.02 -4.12
CA LYS A 268 9.40 34.48 -3.96
C LYS A 268 9.00 34.38 -2.49
N SER A 269 8.73 35.51 -1.84
CA SER A 269 8.36 35.58 -0.42
C SER A 269 6.97 34.99 -0.17
N ASP A 270 6.00 35.36 -1.02
CA ASP A 270 4.62 34.92 -0.89
C ASP A 270 4.19 34.07 -2.07
N ILE A 271 3.86 32.80 -1.81
CA ILE A 271 3.25 31.90 -2.78
C ILE A 271 1.75 31.82 -2.46
N PRO A 272 0.86 32.43 -3.30
CA PRO A 272 -0.56 32.42 -3.04
C PRO A 272 -1.13 30.99 -2.96
N SER A 273 -2.13 30.78 -2.11
CA SER A 273 -2.85 29.49 -1.98
C SER A 273 -3.40 28.97 -3.31
N MET A 274 -3.78 29.88 -4.21
CA MET A 274 -4.22 29.54 -5.57
C MET A 274 -3.14 28.88 -6.42
N GLU A 275 -1.86 29.25 -6.27
CA GLU A 275 -0.76 28.58 -6.99
C GLU A 275 -0.52 27.17 -6.45
N TRP A 276 -0.63 26.98 -5.13
CA TRP A 276 -0.60 25.65 -4.51
C TRP A 276 -1.72 24.75 -5.04
N GLY A 277 -2.95 25.26 -5.09
CA GLY A 277 -4.09 24.51 -5.64
C GLY A 277 -3.90 24.09 -7.10
N ARG A 278 -3.14 24.85 -7.91
CA ARG A 278 -2.86 24.52 -9.33
C ARG A 278 -1.90 23.36 -9.50
N ILE A 279 -0.89 23.25 -8.64
CA ILE A 279 0.14 22.20 -8.73
C ILE A 279 -0.26 20.93 -7.96
N THR A 280 -1.27 21.00 -7.09
CA THR A 280 -1.81 19.86 -6.34
C THR A 280 -2.91 19.12 -7.11
N GLY A 281 -2.99 17.80 -6.86
CA GLY A 281 -4.05 16.92 -7.35
C GLY A 281 -3.55 15.88 -8.34
N ALA A 282 -4.38 14.87 -8.58
CA ALA A 282 -4.05 13.78 -9.48
C ALA A 282 -3.78 14.28 -10.90
N TYR A 283 -2.79 13.68 -11.56
CA TYR A 283 -2.39 14.03 -12.91
C TYR A 283 -2.38 12.80 -13.83
N LEU A 284 -3.09 12.91 -14.94
CA LEU A 284 -3.07 11.96 -16.04
C LEU A 284 -2.19 12.57 -17.12
N TYR A 285 -1.39 11.73 -17.77
CA TYR A 285 -0.53 12.15 -18.86
C TYR A 285 -1.35 12.89 -19.94
N ARG A 286 -0.84 14.05 -20.38
CA ARG A 286 -1.41 14.86 -21.46
C ARG A 286 -0.30 15.43 -22.31
N GLU A 287 -0.64 15.75 -23.55
CA GLU A 287 0.23 16.48 -24.46
C GLU A 287 -0.37 17.84 -24.80
N ASN A 288 0.47 18.87 -24.84
CA ASN A 288 0.09 20.20 -25.31
C ASN A 288 0.79 20.44 -26.64
N LYS A 289 0.03 20.46 -27.76
CA LYS A 289 0.56 20.66 -29.12
C LYS A 289 1.70 19.67 -29.48
N GLY A 290 1.60 18.42 -29.03
CA GLY A 290 2.63 17.38 -29.23
C GLY A 290 3.80 17.42 -28.24
N ALA A 291 3.84 18.39 -27.31
CA ALA A 291 4.81 18.39 -26.23
C ALA A 291 4.26 17.63 -25.00
N PRO A 292 5.01 16.67 -24.43
CA PRO A 292 4.58 15.89 -23.28
C PRO A 292 4.56 16.76 -22.01
N LEU A 293 3.48 16.65 -21.25
CA LEU A 293 3.37 17.24 -19.91
C LEU A 293 3.37 16.10 -18.88
N TYR A 294 4.32 16.15 -17.94
CA TYR A 294 4.61 15.03 -17.03
C TYR A 294 4.00 15.19 -15.63
N SER A 295 3.60 16.38 -15.25
CA SER A 295 3.01 16.66 -13.93
C SER A 295 2.17 17.94 -13.97
N ARG A 296 1.44 18.23 -12.90
CA ARG A 296 0.73 19.51 -12.74
C ARG A 296 1.70 20.69 -12.63
N LEU A 297 2.83 20.50 -11.95
CA LEU A 297 3.87 21.52 -11.83
C LEU A 297 4.53 21.79 -13.18
N ASN A 298 4.83 20.74 -13.95
CA ASN A 298 5.32 20.85 -15.32
C ASN A 298 4.32 21.60 -16.21
N LYS A 299 3.03 21.24 -16.16
CA LYS A 299 1.94 21.94 -16.86
C LYS A 299 1.88 23.42 -16.48
N TRP A 300 1.90 23.74 -15.19
CA TRP A 300 1.88 25.12 -14.70
C TRP A 300 3.10 25.92 -15.19
N SER A 301 4.29 25.34 -15.09
CA SER A 301 5.54 25.96 -15.55
C SER A 301 5.51 26.23 -17.05
N SER A 302 5.07 25.26 -17.86
CA SER A 302 4.99 25.40 -19.31
C SER A 302 4.03 26.51 -19.72
N TYR A 303 2.82 26.57 -19.14
CA TYR A 303 1.88 27.65 -19.46
C TYR A 303 2.34 29.03 -18.97
N LYS A 304 3.02 29.10 -17.83
CA LYS A 304 3.60 30.34 -17.34
C LYS A 304 4.70 30.87 -18.27
N LYS A 305 5.51 29.99 -18.86
CA LYS A 305 6.54 30.35 -19.86
C LYS A 305 5.94 30.79 -21.20
N GLU A 306 4.83 30.19 -21.61
CA GLU A 306 4.12 30.55 -22.85
C GLU A 306 3.29 31.86 -22.75
N GLY A 307 3.25 32.51 -21.58
CA GLY A 307 2.46 33.73 -21.37
C GLY A 307 0.94 33.53 -21.47
N ASN A 308 0.49 32.27 -21.39
CA ASN A 308 -0.89 31.90 -21.67
C ASN A 308 -1.80 32.08 -20.43
N ASN A 309 -1.89 33.32 -19.96
CA ASN A 309 -2.64 33.69 -18.75
C ASN A 309 -4.14 33.38 -18.86
N LYS A 310 -4.71 33.30 -20.08
CA LYS A 310 -6.11 32.90 -20.31
C LYS A 310 -6.38 31.45 -19.93
N ALA A 311 -5.53 30.50 -20.32
CA ALA A 311 -5.70 29.09 -19.96
C ALA A 311 -5.53 28.84 -18.44
N ILE A 312 -4.75 29.71 -17.79
CA ILE A 312 -4.54 29.74 -16.34
C ILE A 312 -5.76 30.34 -15.60
N ALA A 313 -6.47 31.29 -16.23
CA ALA A 313 -7.67 31.95 -15.72
C ALA A 313 -8.95 31.13 -15.93
N GLU A 314 -9.10 30.41 -17.05
CA GLU A 314 -10.23 29.47 -17.27
C GLU A 314 -10.26 28.31 -16.26
N GLU A 315 -9.12 27.99 -15.63
CA GLU A 315 -9.06 27.05 -14.51
C GLU A 315 -9.53 27.67 -13.17
N MET A 316 -9.58 29.01 -13.04
CA MET A 316 -10.12 29.73 -11.87
C MET A 316 -11.65 29.67 -11.80
N ASP A 317 -12.36 29.77 -12.93
CA ASP A 317 -13.84 29.73 -12.94
C ASP A 317 -14.42 28.37 -12.50
N MET A 318 -13.58 27.33 -12.41
CA MET A 318 -13.96 26.01 -11.90
C MET A 318 -13.54 25.75 -10.45
N LEU A 319 -12.74 26.63 -9.83
CA LEU A 319 -12.28 26.51 -8.44
C LEU A 319 -13.13 27.34 -7.45
N CYS A 320 -14.00 28.23 -7.96
CA CYS A 320 -14.99 29.00 -7.20
C CYS A 320 -16.36 28.29 -7.19
#